data_AF-A0A0G1JQJ5-F1
#
_entry.id   AF-A0A0G1JQJ5-F1
#
_cell.length_a   1.000
_cell.length_b   1.000
_cell.length_c   1.000
_cell.angle_alpha   90.00
_cell.angle_beta   90.00
_cell.angle_gamma   90.00
#
_symmetry.space_group_name_H-M   'P 1'
#
loop_
_entity.id
_entity.type
_entity.pdbx_description
1 polymer ?
#
loop_
_entity_poly.entity_id
_entity_poly.type
_entity_poly.pdbx_seq_one_letter_code
_entity_poly.pdbx_strand_id
1 'polypeptide(L)'
;MQKICIQCQQNFSVPSKDLEFYDRVSPLFGSQKFPIPTPTHCPQCRWQRRLAFRNERSLYHRKCDLTGKAMISMHPADTVFPVYAIQEWLSDKWNPLDYGRDFDFSRPFFEQFKEMCDQIPHFNLFIDPHMDVNSQYTNCSSEAKNCYLISQAEKNEDCLYSRGINTCKDCVDCLRIDQSELCYEGINLSQCYNCIYCQDCESSSNCFFSSNLKGCRNCFGSHGLVQKEYYFFNEPLTKEEWEKRVKAFVFTPASIEEMQQKSEAVRLTLPHRSAHITQCENVTGDHLIQCKNSQEVFDSKNLEGCSYCYEILNGAKDCCDYSMWGLQAELLYECNGCGYNAYHLLFSNHCWQNVSDLIYCESCFPSVKDCFGSFGLRRSQYCILNKQYTKEEYEVLMPRI
;
A
#
# COMPACT_ATOMS: atom_id res chain seq x y z
N MET A 1 19.90 20.29 8.45
CA MET A 1 20.89 19.72 9.40
C MET A 1 21.51 18.48 8.79
N GLN A 2 22.83 18.25 8.95
CA GLN A 2 23.48 17.00 8.52
C GLN A 2 23.56 16.01 9.69
N LYS A 3 23.38 14.71 9.42
CA LYS A 3 23.46 13.62 10.40
C LYS A 3 24.13 12.38 9.78
N ILE A 4 24.60 11.48 10.64
CA ILE A 4 25.07 10.13 10.26
C ILE A 4 23.98 9.14 10.66
N CYS A 5 23.62 8.22 9.76
CA CYS A 5 22.62 7.18 10.04
C CYS A 5 23.19 6.12 10.98
N ILE A 6 22.51 5.84 12.10
CA ILE A 6 23.01 4.88 13.09
C ILE A 6 23.05 3.42 12.58
N GLN A 7 22.26 3.08 11.56
CA GLN A 7 22.20 1.74 10.97
C GLN A 7 23.24 1.55 9.86
N CYS A 8 23.21 2.37 8.80
CA CYS A 8 24.07 2.19 7.62
C CYS A 8 25.33 3.08 7.59
N GLN A 9 25.53 3.94 8.60
CA GLN A 9 26.65 4.89 8.73
C GLN A 9 26.79 5.90 7.58
N GLN A 10 25.80 6.00 6.69
CA GLN A 10 25.78 7.00 5.63
C GLN A 10 25.40 8.39 6.16
N ASN A 11 25.96 9.42 5.55
CA ASN A 11 25.54 10.80 5.77
C ASN A 11 24.16 11.04 5.16
N PHE A 12 23.29 11.76 5.87
CA PHE A 12 22.00 12.20 5.35
C PHE A 12 21.63 13.59 5.90
N SER A 13 20.85 14.33 5.13
CA SER A 13 20.33 15.63 5.54
C SER A 13 18.91 15.50 6.12
N VAL A 14 18.60 16.39 7.05
CA VAL A 14 17.24 16.72 7.50
C VAL A 14 16.96 18.16 7.03
N PRO A 15 16.14 18.36 5.98
CA PRO A 15 15.70 19.67 5.49
C PRO A 15 15.02 20.53 6.57
N SER A 16 14.91 21.85 6.35
CA SER A 16 14.16 22.73 7.28
C SER A 16 12.67 22.39 7.32
N LYS A 17 12.08 22.05 6.16
CA LYS A 17 10.69 21.60 6.05
C LYS A 17 10.38 20.37 6.91
N ASP A 18 11.31 19.42 7.01
CA ASP A 18 11.14 18.26 7.89
C ASP A 18 11.17 18.67 9.38
N LEU A 19 11.98 19.67 9.75
CA LEU A 19 11.99 20.20 11.11
C LEU A 19 10.69 20.95 11.44
N GLU A 20 10.18 21.75 10.51
CA GLU A 20 8.86 22.42 10.59
C GLU A 20 7.73 21.38 10.69
N PHE A 21 7.83 20.28 9.93
CA PHE A 21 6.91 19.15 9.99
C PHE A 21 6.94 18.49 11.38
N TYR A 22 8.11 18.10 11.90
CA TYR A 22 8.21 17.46 13.22
C TYR A 22 7.71 18.36 14.34
N ASP A 23 8.00 19.67 14.30
CA ASP A 23 7.43 20.61 15.26
C ASP A 23 5.90 20.69 15.15
N ARG A 24 5.36 20.81 13.92
CA ARG A 24 3.91 20.87 13.70
C ARG A 24 3.18 19.60 14.16
N VAL A 25 3.76 18.42 13.95
CA VAL A 25 3.13 17.14 14.30
C VAL A 25 3.43 16.65 15.72
N SER A 26 4.21 17.41 16.49
CA SER A 26 4.54 17.05 17.88
C SER A 26 3.30 17.05 18.78
N PRO A 27 2.99 15.93 19.49
CA PRO A 27 1.79 15.81 20.30
C PRO A 27 1.64 16.92 21.36
N LEU A 28 0.39 17.32 21.61
CA LEU A 28 -0.01 18.33 22.57
C LEU A 28 -0.95 17.71 23.61
N PHE A 29 -0.60 17.84 24.88
CA PHE A 29 -1.45 17.38 25.99
C PHE A 29 -1.60 18.47 27.03
N GLY A 30 -2.84 18.94 27.20
CA GLY A 30 -3.12 20.21 27.89
C GLY A 30 -2.37 21.36 27.21
N SER A 31 -1.50 22.04 27.96
CA SER A 31 -0.62 23.11 27.46
C SER A 31 0.81 22.65 27.15
N GLN A 32 1.13 21.36 27.30
CA GLN A 32 2.48 20.83 27.13
C GLN A 32 2.65 20.20 25.75
N LYS A 33 3.69 20.62 25.03
CA LYS A 33 4.11 20.07 23.75
C LYS A 33 5.23 19.04 23.95
N PHE A 34 5.11 17.89 23.31
CA PHE A 34 6.09 16.80 23.38
C PHE A 34 6.85 16.73 22.05
N PRO A 35 8.03 17.38 21.94
CA PRO A 35 8.72 17.58 20.67
C PRO A 35 9.24 16.25 20.11
N ILE A 36 8.88 15.98 18.86
CA ILE A 36 9.37 14.80 18.13
C ILE A 36 10.86 14.97 17.81
N PRO A 37 11.71 14.01 18.19
CA PRO A 37 13.15 14.10 17.91
C PRO A 37 13.44 13.89 16.43
N THR A 38 14.41 14.65 15.92
CA THR A 38 14.90 14.50 14.54
C THR A 38 15.44 13.09 14.28
N PRO A 39 15.18 12.48 13.11
CA PRO A 39 15.43 11.07 12.85
C PRO A 39 16.90 10.67 13.06
N THR A 40 17.14 9.46 13.56
CA THR A 40 18.48 8.85 13.72
C THR A 40 18.85 7.93 12.54
N HIS A 41 17.88 7.61 11.70
CA HIS A 41 18.01 6.76 10.52
C HIS A 41 17.79 7.59 9.25
N CYS A 42 18.55 7.30 8.18
CA CYS A 42 18.29 7.87 6.86
C CYS A 42 16.97 7.31 6.28
N PRO A 43 16.34 7.98 5.29
CA PRO A 43 15.06 7.56 4.73
C PRO A 43 15.01 6.09 4.28
N GLN A 44 16.05 5.60 3.61
CA GLN A 44 16.13 4.20 3.17
C GLN A 44 16.11 3.19 4.33
N CYS A 45 16.77 3.50 5.44
CA CYS A 45 16.75 2.64 6.63
C CYS A 45 15.40 2.70 7.35
N ARG A 46 14.75 3.88 7.39
CA ARG A 46 13.37 4.01 7.90
C ARG A 46 12.40 3.21 7.06
N TRP A 47 12.53 3.24 5.73
CA TRP A 47 11.72 2.46 4.79
C TRP A 47 11.85 0.95 5.00
N GLN A 48 13.08 0.43 5.12
CA GLN A 48 13.31 -0.98 5.47
C GLN A 48 12.63 -1.35 6.81
N ARG A 49 12.75 -0.49 7.83
CA ARG A 49 12.10 -0.68 9.13
C ARG A 49 10.56 -0.72 9.01
N ARG A 50 9.94 0.16 8.22
CA ARG A 50 8.48 0.15 8.00
C ARG A 50 8.02 -1.10 7.24
N LEU A 51 8.78 -1.55 6.24
CA LEU A 51 8.43 -2.73 5.44
C LEU A 51 8.64 -4.05 6.19
N ALA A 52 9.47 -4.10 7.22
CA ALA A 52 9.65 -5.29 8.06
C ALA A 52 8.34 -5.76 8.75
N PHE A 53 7.36 -4.87 8.93
CA PHE A 53 6.03 -5.16 9.49
C PHE A 53 4.96 -5.41 8.41
N ARG A 54 5.34 -5.54 7.13
CA ARG A 54 4.39 -5.74 6.02
C ARG A 54 4.73 -7.00 5.23
N ASN A 55 3.86 -7.99 5.31
CA ASN A 55 3.94 -9.19 4.50
C ASN A 55 2.74 -9.29 3.55
N GLU A 56 2.99 -9.06 2.25
CA GLU A 56 1.95 -9.13 1.21
C GLU A 56 1.84 -10.52 0.57
N ARG A 57 2.94 -11.28 0.50
CA ARG A 57 3.09 -12.43 -0.43
C ARG A 57 3.54 -13.74 0.22
N SER A 58 4.16 -13.72 1.40
CA SER A 58 4.64 -14.94 2.06
C SER A 58 3.49 -15.55 2.86
N LEU A 59 2.73 -16.44 2.24
CA LEU A 59 1.54 -17.05 2.83
C LEU A 59 1.84 -18.47 3.35
N TYR A 60 1.37 -18.76 4.56
CA TYR A 60 1.63 -20.00 5.29
C TYR A 60 0.32 -20.74 5.61
N HIS A 61 0.33 -22.07 5.57
CA HIS A 61 -0.73 -22.87 6.16
C HIS A 61 -0.56 -22.89 7.68
N ARG A 62 -1.55 -22.40 8.42
CA ARG A 62 -1.61 -22.40 9.90
C ARG A 62 -2.94 -23.00 10.38
N LYS A 63 -3.06 -23.26 11.68
CA LYS A 63 -4.35 -23.39 12.36
C LYS A 63 -4.69 -22.08 13.07
N CYS A 64 -5.95 -21.70 13.07
CA CYS A 64 -6.49 -20.60 13.87
C CYS A 64 -6.43 -20.98 15.36
N ASP A 65 -5.72 -20.24 16.20
CA ASP A 65 -5.49 -20.66 17.59
C ASP A 65 -6.77 -20.65 18.45
N LEU A 66 -7.77 -19.84 18.06
CA LEU A 66 -9.08 -19.82 18.73
C LEU A 66 -9.95 -21.06 18.40
N THR A 67 -9.74 -21.72 17.26
CA THR A 67 -10.70 -22.73 16.74
C THR A 67 -10.08 -24.03 16.23
N GLY A 68 -8.76 -24.11 16.08
CA GLY A 68 -8.05 -25.24 15.48
C GLY A 68 -8.26 -25.44 13.98
N LYS A 69 -9.12 -24.65 13.32
CA LYS A 69 -9.40 -24.73 11.87
C LYS A 69 -8.17 -24.38 11.06
N ALA A 70 -7.95 -25.07 9.94
CA ALA A 70 -6.91 -24.73 8.98
C ALA A 70 -7.23 -23.39 8.29
N MET A 71 -6.21 -22.56 8.10
CA MET A 71 -6.31 -21.25 7.45
C MET A 71 -5.00 -20.93 6.71
N ILE A 72 -5.07 -19.97 5.78
CA ILE A 72 -3.90 -19.29 5.24
C ILE A 72 -3.56 -18.11 6.17
N SER A 73 -2.29 -17.78 6.35
CA SER A 73 -1.87 -16.63 7.14
C SER A 73 -0.58 -15.97 6.61
N MET A 74 -0.44 -14.67 6.85
CA MET A 74 0.81 -13.91 6.69
C MET A 74 1.83 -14.17 7.83
N HIS A 75 1.47 -14.95 8.84
CA HIS A 75 2.36 -15.32 9.96
C HIS A 75 2.79 -16.78 9.86
N PRO A 76 4.09 -17.10 10.09
CA PRO A 76 4.56 -18.48 10.13
C PRO A 76 4.07 -19.22 11.38
N ALA A 77 4.31 -20.53 11.43
CA ALA A 77 3.81 -21.39 12.51
C ALA A 77 4.53 -21.18 13.86
N ASP A 78 5.76 -20.65 13.84
CA ASP A 78 6.64 -20.41 14.99
C ASP A 78 6.57 -18.97 15.53
N THR A 79 5.58 -18.18 15.09
CA THR A 79 5.36 -16.84 15.66
C THR A 79 4.95 -16.90 17.13
N VAL A 80 5.40 -15.92 17.92
CA VAL A 80 5.29 -15.93 19.39
C VAL A 80 3.89 -15.63 19.93
N PHE A 81 3.06 -14.94 19.13
CA PHE A 81 1.72 -14.51 19.49
C PHE A 81 0.62 -15.43 18.92
N PRO A 82 -0.60 -15.42 19.50
CA PRO A 82 -1.75 -16.09 18.90
C PRO A 82 -2.13 -15.46 17.57
N VAL A 83 -2.59 -16.26 16.61
CA VAL A 83 -3.10 -15.80 15.31
C VAL A 83 -4.49 -16.38 15.08
N TYR A 84 -5.46 -15.49 14.89
CA TYR A 84 -6.85 -15.82 14.62
C TYR A 84 -7.18 -15.56 13.15
N ALA A 85 -8.05 -16.39 12.57
CA ALA A 85 -8.64 -16.07 11.26
C ALA A 85 -9.45 -14.76 11.37
N ILE A 86 -9.43 -13.92 10.33
CA ILE A 86 -9.95 -12.55 10.38
C ILE A 86 -11.45 -12.50 10.78
N GLN A 87 -12.25 -13.50 10.40
CA GLN A 87 -13.65 -13.62 10.85
C GLN A 87 -13.76 -13.86 12.36
N GLU A 88 -12.91 -14.72 12.92
CA GLU A 88 -12.80 -14.95 14.36
C GLU A 88 -12.22 -13.73 15.09
N TRP A 89 -11.21 -13.08 14.52
CA TRP A 89 -10.58 -11.87 15.07
C TRP A 89 -11.57 -10.70 15.14
N LEU A 90 -12.41 -10.51 14.12
CA LEU A 90 -13.49 -9.50 14.12
C LEU A 90 -14.73 -9.90 14.94
N SER A 91 -14.81 -11.12 15.48
CA SER A 91 -15.97 -11.60 16.25
C SER A 91 -15.93 -11.20 17.74
N ASP A 92 -17.07 -11.37 18.43
CA ASP A 92 -17.20 -11.12 19.88
C ASP A 92 -16.70 -12.31 20.75
N LYS A 93 -16.01 -13.29 20.16
CA LYS A 93 -15.50 -14.49 20.88
C LYS A 93 -14.30 -14.20 21.78
N TRP A 94 -13.72 -13.01 21.68
CA TRP A 94 -12.60 -12.52 22.49
C TRP A 94 -12.70 -11.00 22.58
N ASN A 95 -12.21 -10.40 23.66
CA ASN A 95 -12.24 -8.97 23.87
C ASN A 95 -10.82 -8.43 24.09
N PRO A 96 -10.36 -7.43 23.31
CA PRO A 96 -9.01 -6.87 23.47
C PRO A 96 -8.82 -6.15 24.82
N LEU A 97 -9.89 -5.68 25.47
CA LEU A 97 -9.83 -5.04 26.79
C LEU A 97 -9.53 -6.04 27.93
N ASP A 98 -9.71 -7.35 27.71
CA ASP A 98 -9.38 -8.38 28.71
C ASP A 98 -7.86 -8.48 28.96
N TYR A 99 -7.06 -7.92 28.05
CA TYR A 99 -5.59 -7.80 28.14
C TYR A 99 -5.15 -6.44 28.74
N GLY A 100 -6.10 -5.60 29.16
CA GLY A 100 -5.85 -4.27 29.69
C GLY A 100 -5.11 -4.30 31.03
N ARG A 101 -4.08 -3.45 31.17
CA ARG A 101 -3.28 -3.33 32.40
C ARG A 101 -2.91 -1.89 32.73
N ASP A 102 -2.62 -1.65 34.00
CA ASP A 102 -2.03 -0.39 34.44
C ASP A 102 -0.57 -0.26 33.99
N PHE A 103 -0.15 0.98 33.74
CA PHE A 103 1.23 1.30 33.38
C PHE A 103 2.16 1.20 34.60
N ASP A 104 3.22 0.39 34.49
CA ASP A 104 4.24 0.25 35.51
C ASP A 104 5.35 1.30 35.32
N PHE A 105 5.33 2.35 36.16
CA PHE A 105 6.34 3.40 36.18
C PHE A 105 7.75 2.95 36.61
N SER A 106 7.93 1.72 37.09
CA SER A 106 9.25 1.16 37.38
C SER A 106 9.94 0.56 36.16
N ARG A 107 9.24 0.44 35.02
CA ARG A 107 9.71 -0.24 33.80
C ARG A 107 9.60 0.63 32.54
N PRO A 108 10.46 0.44 31.53
CA PRO A 108 10.33 1.13 30.24
C PRO A 108 9.02 0.79 29.52
N PHE A 109 8.45 1.76 28.79
CA PHE A 109 7.22 1.59 28.02
C PHE A 109 7.31 0.45 26.98
N PHE A 110 8.39 0.40 26.18
CA PHE A 110 8.48 -0.54 25.07
C PHE A 110 8.57 -2.01 25.48
N GLU A 111 9.08 -2.33 26.68
CA GLU A 111 9.04 -3.70 27.19
C GLU A 111 7.60 -4.11 27.49
N GLN A 112 6.87 -3.27 28.22
CA GLN A 112 5.47 -3.49 28.55
C GLN A 112 4.63 -3.60 27.27
N PHE A 113 4.83 -2.72 26.29
CA PHE A 113 4.13 -2.77 25.00
C PHE A 113 4.44 -4.07 24.23
N LYS A 114 5.71 -4.48 24.13
CA LYS A 114 6.10 -5.72 23.45
C LYS A 114 5.48 -6.98 24.08
N GLU A 115 5.51 -7.08 25.41
CA GLU A 115 4.81 -8.15 26.14
C GLU A 115 3.32 -8.22 25.80
N MET A 116 2.71 -7.08 25.43
CA MET A 116 1.29 -7.01 25.08
C MET A 116 1.03 -7.57 23.69
N CYS A 117 1.82 -7.13 22.71
CA CYS A 117 1.72 -7.59 21.32
C CYS A 117 2.05 -9.09 21.18
N ASP A 118 2.80 -9.67 22.13
CA ASP A 118 3.09 -11.10 22.21
C ASP A 118 1.94 -11.94 22.80
N GLN A 119 1.00 -11.31 23.52
CA GLN A 119 -0.13 -12.00 24.17
C GLN A 119 -1.45 -11.80 23.43
N ILE A 120 -1.68 -10.62 22.84
CA ILE A 120 -2.94 -10.31 22.15
C ILE A 120 -2.97 -11.01 20.78
N PRO A 121 -4.10 -11.63 20.37
CA PRO A 121 -4.22 -12.25 19.07
C PRO A 121 -4.08 -11.29 17.88
N HIS A 122 -3.26 -11.69 16.90
CA HIS A 122 -3.14 -11.04 15.59
C HIS A 122 -4.13 -11.64 14.59
N PHE A 123 -4.52 -10.89 13.55
CA PHE A 123 -5.34 -11.43 12.47
C PHE A 123 -4.49 -12.17 11.43
N ASN A 124 -5.06 -13.16 10.74
CA ASN A 124 -4.31 -14.03 9.85
C ASN A 124 -3.91 -13.37 8.52
N LEU A 125 -4.76 -12.52 7.95
CA LEU A 125 -4.65 -11.93 6.61
C LEU A 125 -5.23 -10.52 6.60
N PHE A 126 -4.65 -9.61 5.83
CA PHE A 126 -5.12 -8.23 5.72
C PHE A 126 -6.18 -8.12 4.61
N ILE A 127 -7.41 -8.54 4.92
CA ILE A 127 -8.56 -8.57 3.99
C ILE A 127 -9.86 -8.11 4.67
N ASP A 128 -10.88 -7.75 3.89
CA ASP A 128 -12.26 -7.59 4.39
C ASP A 128 -13.07 -8.87 4.15
N PRO A 129 -13.35 -9.69 5.19
CA PRO A 129 -14.04 -10.96 5.03
C PRO A 129 -15.56 -10.83 4.76
N HIS A 130 -16.12 -9.62 4.79
CA HIS A 130 -17.51 -9.37 4.40
C HIS A 130 -17.65 -9.02 2.92
N MET A 131 -16.59 -8.45 2.33
CA MET A 131 -16.56 -8.03 0.92
C MET A 131 -15.84 -9.04 0.02
N ASP A 132 -14.87 -9.79 0.54
CA ASP A 132 -14.10 -10.77 -0.24
C ASP A 132 -14.85 -12.11 -0.37
N VAL A 133 -15.13 -12.52 -1.60
CA VAL A 133 -15.95 -13.69 -1.95
C VAL A 133 -15.13 -14.67 -2.78
N ASN A 134 -14.99 -15.91 -2.32
CA ASN A 134 -14.26 -16.96 -3.03
C ASN A 134 -12.78 -16.59 -3.35
N SER A 135 -12.12 -15.89 -2.40
CA SER A 135 -10.79 -15.28 -2.58
C SER A 135 -9.82 -15.62 -1.44
N GLN A 136 -9.81 -16.86 -0.94
CA GLN A 136 -9.12 -17.26 0.32
C GLN A 136 -7.58 -17.22 0.27
N TYR A 137 -6.99 -16.99 -0.91
CA TYR A 137 -5.55 -16.88 -1.15
C TYR A 137 -5.14 -15.46 -1.53
N THR A 138 -5.90 -14.46 -1.09
CA THR A 138 -5.60 -13.03 -1.28
C THR A 138 -5.12 -12.40 0.03
N ASN A 139 -4.39 -11.30 -0.06
CA ASN A 139 -3.84 -10.60 1.10
C ASN A 139 -3.51 -9.15 0.75
N CYS A 140 -3.68 -8.23 1.70
CA CYS A 140 -3.68 -6.78 1.44
C CYS A 140 -4.68 -6.43 0.32
N SER A 141 -5.91 -6.93 0.42
CA SER A 141 -6.96 -6.77 -0.59
C SER A 141 -8.32 -6.46 0.02
N SER A 142 -9.22 -5.88 -0.78
CA SER A 142 -10.62 -5.70 -0.43
C SER A 142 -11.52 -5.75 -1.67
N GLU A 143 -12.75 -6.20 -1.48
CA GLU A 143 -13.75 -6.33 -2.54
C GLU A 143 -13.27 -7.28 -3.66
N ALA A 144 -12.61 -8.38 -3.26
CA ALA A 144 -12.05 -9.37 -4.17
C ALA A 144 -13.00 -10.56 -4.38
N LYS A 145 -13.41 -10.82 -5.63
CA LYS A 145 -14.36 -11.88 -6.00
C LYS A 145 -13.73 -12.88 -6.96
N ASN A 146 -13.72 -14.17 -6.58
CA ASN A 146 -13.08 -15.27 -7.34
C ASN A 146 -11.57 -15.06 -7.60
N CYS A 147 -10.88 -14.32 -6.74
CA CYS A 147 -9.48 -13.95 -6.97
C CYS A 147 -8.50 -14.91 -6.30
N TYR A 148 -7.34 -15.16 -6.94
CA TYR A 148 -6.35 -16.12 -6.45
C TYR A 148 -4.92 -15.58 -6.52
N LEU A 149 -4.22 -15.60 -5.38
CA LEU A 149 -2.84 -15.09 -5.23
C LEU A 149 -2.66 -13.67 -5.78
N ILE A 150 -3.63 -12.80 -5.50
CA ILE A 150 -3.52 -11.36 -5.74
C ILE A 150 -3.15 -10.61 -4.46
N SER A 151 -2.43 -9.48 -4.61
CA SER A 151 -2.03 -8.63 -3.47
C SER A 151 -2.03 -7.14 -3.83
N GLN A 152 -2.22 -6.27 -2.83
CA GLN A 152 -2.49 -4.83 -3.03
C GLN A 152 -3.61 -4.58 -4.05
N ALA A 153 -4.83 -4.94 -3.72
CA ALA A 153 -5.90 -5.00 -4.73
C ALA A 153 -7.27 -4.58 -4.18
N GLU A 154 -7.91 -3.59 -4.81
CA GLU A 154 -9.23 -3.08 -4.45
C GLU A 154 -10.24 -3.30 -5.58
N LYS A 155 -11.41 -3.91 -5.29
CA LYS A 155 -12.53 -4.12 -6.25
C LYS A 155 -12.13 -4.94 -7.49
N ASN A 156 -11.83 -6.23 -7.32
CA ASN A 156 -11.41 -7.08 -8.44
C ASN A 156 -12.28 -8.34 -8.56
N GLU A 157 -12.58 -8.74 -9.80
CA GLU A 157 -13.35 -9.94 -10.10
C GLU A 157 -12.57 -10.85 -11.07
N ASP A 158 -12.54 -12.16 -10.83
CA ASP A 158 -11.94 -13.17 -11.72
C ASP A 158 -10.45 -12.89 -12.07
N CYS A 159 -9.66 -12.39 -11.10
CA CYS A 159 -8.25 -12.03 -11.28
C CYS A 159 -7.27 -12.98 -10.59
N LEU A 160 -6.14 -13.31 -11.25
CA LEU A 160 -5.17 -14.30 -10.79
C LEU A 160 -3.72 -13.76 -10.78
N TYR A 161 -2.90 -14.21 -9.83
CA TYR A 161 -1.42 -14.07 -9.82
C TYR A 161 -0.89 -12.63 -10.02
N SER A 162 -1.60 -11.62 -9.51
CA SER A 162 -1.38 -10.20 -9.87
C SER A 162 -1.10 -9.29 -8.67
N ARG A 163 -0.44 -8.15 -8.89
CA ARG A 163 -0.20 -7.14 -7.84
C ARG A 163 -0.63 -5.74 -8.28
N GLY A 164 -1.29 -4.99 -7.39
CA GLY A 164 -1.65 -3.60 -7.68
C GLY A 164 -2.80 -3.48 -8.68
N ILE A 165 -3.73 -4.44 -8.69
CA ILE A 165 -4.89 -4.45 -9.59
C ILE A 165 -6.11 -3.79 -8.93
N ASN A 166 -6.76 -2.87 -9.62
CA ASN A 166 -7.86 -2.07 -9.10
C ASN A 166 -9.01 -1.99 -10.11
N THR A 167 -10.25 -2.26 -9.69
CA THR A 167 -11.43 -2.22 -10.59
C THR A 167 -11.22 -3.07 -11.87
N CYS A 168 -10.64 -4.26 -11.75
CA CYS A 168 -10.30 -5.11 -12.89
C CYS A 168 -11.15 -6.39 -12.96
N LYS A 169 -11.29 -6.92 -14.18
CA LYS A 169 -11.98 -8.18 -14.45
C LYS A 169 -11.23 -9.03 -15.50
N ASP A 170 -11.16 -10.35 -15.30
CA ASP A 170 -10.45 -11.28 -16.20
C ASP A 170 -8.98 -10.88 -16.48
N CYS A 171 -8.20 -10.59 -15.42
CA CYS A 171 -6.80 -10.20 -15.51
C CYS A 171 -5.85 -11.23 -14.86
N VAL A 172 -4.76 -11.58 -15.54
CA VAL A 172 -3.83 -12.64 -15.11
C VAL A 172 -2.36 -12.23 -15.32
N ASP A 173 -1.50 -12.57 -14.37
CA ASP A 173 -0.04 -12.29 -14.39
C ASP A 173 0.29 -10.79 -14.61
N CYS A 174 -0.47 -9.90 -13.97
CA CYS A 174 -0.41 -8.46 -14.19
C CYS A 174 0.17 -7.66 -13.00
N LEU A 175 0.82 -6.54 -13.32
CA LEU A 175 1.37 -5.58 -12.36
C LEU A 175 0.81 -4.17 -12.63
N ARG A 176 0.19 -3.55 -11.62
CA ARG A 176 -0.38 -2.19 -11.69
C ARG A 176 -1.40 -2.02 -12.83
N ILE A 177 -2.63 -2.51 -12.61
CA ILE A 177 -3.72 -2.38 -13.57
C ILE A 177 -4.88 -1.63 -12.92
N ASP A 178 -5.48 -0.69 -13.63
CA ASP A 178 -6.62 0.10 -13.16
C ASP A 178 -7.74 0.08 -14.21
N GLN A 179 -8.98 -0.20 -13.80
CA GLN A 179 -10.19 -0.11 -14.64
C GLN A 179 -10.09 -0.86 -15.98
N SER A 180 -9.49 -2.05 -16.02
CA SER A 180 -9.18 -2.78 -17.26
C SER A 180 -9.75 -4.21 -17.28
N GLU A 181 -9.97 -4.75 -18.48
CA GLU A 181 -10.58 -6.07 -18.71
C GLU A 181 -9.83 -6.89 -19.77
N LEU A 182 -9.77 -8.21 -19.62
CA LEU A 182 -9.09 -9.15 -20.54
C LEU A 182 -7.60 -8.80 -20.75
N CYS A 183 -6.85 -8.54 -19.68
CA CYS A 183 -5.42 -8.21 -19.75
C CYS A 183 -4.52 -9.34 -19.25
N TYR A 184 -3.39 -9.56 -19.92
CA TYR A 184 -2.44 -10.62 -19.61
C TYR A 184 -0.99 -10.14 -19.77
N GLU A 185 -0.13 -10.44 -18.78
CA GLU A 185 1.26 -9.98 -18.74
C GLU A 185 1.37 -8.45 -18.97
N GLY A 186 0.48 -7.71 -18.29
CA GLY A 186 0.33 -6.27 -18.39
C GLY A 186 1.08 -5.52 -17.29
N ILE A 187 1.69 -4.39 -17.64
CA ILE A 187 2.39 -3.50 -16.70
C ILE A 187 1.84 -2.07 -16.84
N ASN A 188 1.34 -1.48 -15.76
CA ASN A 188 0.88 -0.08 -15.73
C ASN A 188 -0.16 0.23 -16.84
N LEU A 189 -1.30 -0.49 -16.81
CA LEU A 189 -2.41 -0.29 -17.74
C LEU A 189 -3.58 0.40 -17.03
N SER A 190 -4.13 1.47 -17.62
CA SER A 190 -5.33 2.14 -17.12
C SER A 190 -6.40 2.22 -18.22
N GLN A 191 -7.64 1.85 -17.89
CA GLN A 191 -8.79 1.89 -18.79
C GLN A 191 -8.57 1.12 -20.11
N CYS A 192 -7.92 -0.04 -20.01
CA CYS A 192 -7.55 -0.86 -21.16
C CYS A 192 -8.48 -2.07 -21.34
N TYR A 193 -8.65 -2.53 -22.59
CA TYR A 193 -9.48 -3.69 -22.91
C TYR A 193 -8.79 -4.60 -23.92
N ASN A 194 -8.64 -5.89 -23.60
CA ASN A 194 -7.97 -6.87 -24.46
C ASN A 194 -6.54 -6.41 -24.81
N CYS A 195 -5.70 -6.24 -23.78
CA CYS A 195 -4.31 -5.79 -23.91
C CYS A 195 -3.35 -6.85 -23.36
N ILE A 196 -2.48 -7.39 -24.21
CA ILE A 196 -1.63 -8.56 -23.91
C ILE A 196 -0.16 -8.20 -24.14
N TYR A 197 0.73 -8.48 -23.18
CA TYR A 197 2.14 -8.07 -23.20
C TYR A 197 2.28 -6.56 -23.45
N CYS A 198 1.50 -5.76 -22.72
CA CYS A 198 1.43 -4.32 -22.89
C CYS A 198 1.98 -3.57 -21.66
N GLN A 199 2.60 -2.42 -21.91
CA GLN A 199 3.21 -1.61 -20.85
C GLN A 199 2.87 -0.11 -20.98
N ASP A 200 2.58 0.57 -19.87
CA ASP A 200 2.36 2.03 -19.83
C ASP A 200 1.26 2.52 -20.81
N CYS A 201 0.13 1.81 -20.87
CA CYS A 201 -0.97 2.13 -21.79
C CYS A 201 -2.18 2.72 -21.06
N GLU A 202 -2.81 3.71 -21.69
CA GLU A 202 -3.96 4.45 -21.16
C GLU A 202 -5.11 4.47 -22.18
N SER A 203 -6.33 4.17 -21.73
CA SER A 203 -7.57 4.23 -22.52
C SER A 203 -7.50 3.51 -23.89
N SER A 204 -6.80 2.38 -23.96
CA SER A 204 -6.44 1.71 -25.22
C SER A 204 -7.02 0.29 -25.32
N SER A 205 -7.31 -0.21 -26.54
CA SER A 205 -7.94 -1.54 -26.68
C SER A 205 -7.52 -2.39 -27.88
N ASN A 206 -7.54 -3.71 -27.71
CA ASN A 206 -7.05 -4.69 -28.69
C ASN A 206 -5.59 -4.41 -29.06
N CYS A 207 -4.74 -4.31 -28.04
CA CYS A 207 -3.32 -3.97 -28.18
C CYS A 207 -2.43 -5.14 -27.73
N PHE A 208 -1.35 -5.41 -28.48
CA PHE A 208 -0.50 -6.58 -28.25
C PHE A 208 0.98 -6.19 -28.38
N PHE A 209 1.84 -6.67 -27.47
CA PHE A 209 3.30 -6.42 -27.53
C PHE A 209 3.64 -4.93 -27.72
N SER A 210 2.95 -4.04 -27.00
CA SER A 210 2.90 -2.60 -27.31
C SER A 210 3.07 -1.76 -26.04
N SER A 211 3.62 -0.55 -26.14
CA SER A 211 3.81 0.28 -24.93
C SER A 211 3.68 1.78 -25.12
N ASN A 212 3.49 2.53 -24.03
CA ASN A 212 3.35 4.00 -24.06
C ASN A 212 2.21 4.47 -24.99
N LEU A 213 1.11 3.72 -25.04
CA LEU A 213 -0.06 4.03 -25.88
C LEU A 213 -1.08 4.89 -25.14
N LYS A 214 -1.68 5.88 -25.81
CA LYS A 214 -2.76 6.71 -25.26
C LYS A 214 -3.94 6.78 -26.20
N GLY A 215 -5.10 6.27 -25.79
CA GLY A 215 -6.31 6.29 -26.62
C GLY A 215 -6.21 5.49 -27.92
N CYS A 216 -5.35 4.47 -27.98
CA CYS A 216 -5.06 3.72 -29.21
C CYS A 216 -5.90 2.44 -29.31
N ARG A 217 -6.14 1.97 -30.52
CA ARG A 217 -6.93 0.76 -30.79
C ARG A 217 -6.21 -0.12 -31.80
N ASN A 218 -6.41 -1.43 -31.75
CA ASN A 218 -5.92 -2.35 -32.79
C ASN A 218 -4.43 -2.09 -33.10
N CYS A 219 -3.58 -2.19 -32.09
CA CYS A 219 -2.13 -1.92 -32.19
C CYS A 219 -1.34 -3.19 -31.88
N PHE A 220 -0.27 -3.44 -32.62
CA PHE A 220 0.55 -4.64 -32.46
C PHE A 220 2.03 -4.25 -32.58
N GLY A 221 2.90 -4.68 -31.66
CA GLY A 221 4.33 -4.33 -31.71
C GLY A 221 4.62 -2.82 -31.65
N SER A 222 3.68 -1.99 -31.18
CA SER A 222 3.67 -0.54 -31.47
C SER A 222 3.81 0.30 -30.20
N HIS A 223 4.51 1.43 -30.32
CA HIS A 223 5.03 2.17 -29.17
C HIS A 223 4.86 3.68 -29.31
N GLY A 224 4.50 4.35 -28.20
CA GLY A 224 4.47 5.82 -28.10
C GLY A 224 3.37 6.51 -28.90
N LEU A 225 2.35 5.78 -29.35
CA LEU A 225 1.27 6.31 -30.19
C LEU A 225 0.17 7.00 -29.36
N VAL A 226 -0.46 8.01 -29.95
CA VAL A 226 -1.58 8.75 -29.38
C VAL A 226 -2.73 8.80 -30.38
N GLN A 227 -3.92 8.31 -29.97
CA GLN A 227 -5.15 8.29 -30.76
C GLN A 227 -4.96 7.68 -32.17
N LYS A 228 -4.33 6.50 -32.22
CA LYS A 228 -4.07 5.74 -33.45
C LYS A 228 -4.83 4.42 -33.49
N GLU A 229 -5.15 3.97 -34.69
CA GLU A 229 -5.84 2.70 -34.93
C GLU A 229 -5.22 1.94 -36.13
N TYR A 230 -5.16 0.61 -36.05
CA TYR A 230 -4.57 -0.30 -37.06
C TYR A 230 -3.08 -0.07 -37.30
N TYR A 231 -2.28 -0.10 -36.23
CA TYR A 231 -0.82 0.02 -36.31
C TYR A 231 -0.13 -1.31 -36.04
N PHE A 232 0.94 -1.58 -36.78
CA PHE A 232 1.75 -2.80 -36.68
C PHE A 232 3.24 -2.43 -36.78
N PHE A 233 3.98 -2.55 -35.67
CA PHE A 233 5.34 -2.01 -35.52
C PHE A 233 5.48 -0.53 -35.90
N ASN A 234 4.64 0.33 -35.32
CA ASN A 234 4.56 1.77 -35.59
C ASN A 234 4.16 2.17 -37.04
N GLU A 235 3.98 1.22 -37.95
CA GLU A 235 3.49 1.47 -39.30
C GLU A 235 1.95 1.39 -39.37
N PRO A 236 1.27 2.34 -40.03
CA PRO A 236 -0.17 2.28 -40.26
C PRO A 236 -0.51 1.21 -41.31
N LEU A 237 -1.58 0.46 -41.07
CA LEU A 237 -2.14 -0.53 -41.99
C LEU A 237 -3.60 -0.24 -42.31
N THR A 238 -4.12 -0.85 -43.37
CA THR A 238 -5.58 -1.02 -43.49
C THR A 238 -6.09 -1.99 -42.42
N LYS A 239 -7.37 -1.88 -42.08
CA LYS A 239 -8.04 -2.77 -41.12
C LYS A 239 -7.91 -4.24 -41.53
N GLU A 240 -8.13 -4.52 -42.81
CA GLU A 240 -8.12 -5.86 -43.39
C GLU A 240 -6.71 -6.49 -43.32
N GLU A 241 -5.66 -5.70 -43.58
CA GLU A 241 -4.27 -6.15 -43.44
C GLU A 241 -3.88 -6.37 -41.99
N TRP A 242 -4.27 -5.46 -41.09
CA TRP A 242 -4.00 -5.59 -39.66
C TRP A 242 -4.67 -6.84 -39.08
N GLU A 243 -5.97 -7.02 -39.33
CA GLU A 243 -6.71 -8.21 -38.91
C GLU A 243 -6.07 -9.49 -39.48
N LYS A 244 -5.67 -9.49 -40.75
CA LYS A 244 -5.00 -10.64 -41.38
C LYS A 244 -3.67 -10.97 -40.70
N ARG A 245 -2.86 -9.97 -40.34
CA ARG A 245 -1.56 -10.19 -39.66
C ARG A 245 -1.76 -10.70 -38.24
N VAL A 246 -2.69 -10.12 -37.48
CA VAL A 246 -2.95 -10.52 -36.09
C VAL A 246 -3.62 -11.89 -36.01
N LYS A 247 -4.58 -12.20 -36.90
CA LYS A 247 -5.19 -13.56 -36.99
C LYS A 247 -4.19 -14.64 -37.43
N ALA A 248 -3.09 -14.26 -38.09
CA ALA A 248 -2.03 -15.19 -38.47
C ALA A 248 -0.98 -15.40 -37.35
N PHE A 249 -0.99 -14.58 -36.30
CA PHE A 249 -0.12 -14.78 -35.14
C PHE A 249 -0.69 -15.86 -34.22
N VAL A 250 0.12 -16.87 -33.92
CA VAL A 250 -0.23 -17.95 -32.98
C VAL A 250 0.54 -17.73 -31.69
N PHE A 251 -0.15 -17.71 -30.55
CA PHE A 251 0.46 -17.59 -29.24
C PHE A 251 1.07 -18.94 -28.82
N THR A 252 2.39 -19.04 -28.94
CA THR A 252 3.21 -20.15 -28.43
C THR A 252 4.39 -19.55 -27.67
N PRO A 253 5.01 -20.25 -26.70
CA PRO A 253 6.12 -19.68 -25.93
C PRO A 253 7.24 -19.09 -26.81
N ALA A 254 7.62 -19.80 -27.88
CA ALA A 254 8.67 -19.35 -28.80
C ALA A 254 8.24 -18.11 -29.63
N SER A 255 7.00 -18.07 -30.13
CA SER A 255 6.51 -16.92 -30.92
C SER A 255 6.22 -15.69 -30.05
N ILE A 256 5.87 -15.89 -28.78
CA ILE A 256 5.77 -14.82 -27.77
C ILE A 256 7.14 -14.22 -27.52
N GLU A 257 8.14 -15.04 -27.21
CA GLU A 257 9.53 -14.60 -26.95
C GLU A 257 10.10 -13.85 -28.17
N GLU A 258 9.96 -14.42 -29.38
CA GLU A 258 10.36 -13.76 -30.63
C GLU A 258 9.65 -12.41 -30.83
N MET A 259 8.37 -12.32 -30.49
CA MET A 259 7.58 -11.10 -30.66
C MET A 259 7.93 -10.02 -29.64
N GLN A 260 8.19 -10.41 -28.39
CA GLN A 260 8.72 -9.50 -27.36
C GLN A 260 10.08 -8.94 -27.78
N GLN A 261 11.01 -9.77 -28.28
CA GLN A 261 12.30 -9.33 -28.78
C GLN A 261 12.17 -8.34 -29.96
N LYS A 262 11.25 -8.59 -30.90
CA LYS A 262 10.98 -7.69 -32.04
C LYS A 262 10.33 -6.37 -31.61
N SER A 263 9.36 -6.43 -30.70
CA SER A 263 8.70 -5.27 -30.09
C SER A 263 9.72 -4.39 -29.37
N GLU A 264 10.55 -4.99 -28.51
CA GLU A 264 11.62 -4.31 -27.79
C GLU A 264 12.63 -3.66 -28.75
N ALA A 265 13.04 -4.36 -29.81
CA ALA A 265 13.94 -3.80 -30.82
C ALA A 265 13.35 -2.55 -31.51
N VAL A 266 12.04 -2.53 -31.81
CA VAL A 266 11.36 -1.33 -32.33
C VAL A 266 11.27 -0.24 -31.26
N ARG A 267 10.87 -0.60 -30.03
CA ARG A 267 10.77 0.32 -28.90
C ARG A 267 12.08 1.10 -28.71
N LEU A 268 13.22 0.42 -28.68
CA LEU A 268 14.56 1.02 -28.47
C LEU A 268 15.01 2.01 -29.55
N THR A 269 14.35 2.05 -30.72
CA THR A 269 14.62 3.05 -31.77
C THR A 269 13.86 4.37 -31.57
N LEU A 270 12.90 4.40 -30.64
CA LEU A 270 11.96 5.51 -30.46
C LEU A 270 12.33 6.38 -29.24
N PRO A 271 11.95 7.67 -29.23
CA PRO A 271 12.20 8.53 -28.08
C PRO A 271 11.53 8.00 -26.80
N HIS A 272 12.29 7.93 -25.71
CA HIS A 272 11.81 7.56 -24.39
C HIS A 272 11.63 8.79 -23.49
N ARG A 273 10.64 8.74 -22.60
CA ARG A 273 10.47 9.75 -21.55
C ARG A 273 11.59 9.60 -20.52
N SER A 274 12.20 10.71 -20.14
CA SER A 274 13.18 10.74 -19.04
C SER A 274 12.53 10.81 -17.65
N ALA A 275 11.28 11.31 -17.56
CA ALA A 275 10.51 11.39 -16.32
C ALA A 275 9.00 11.46 -16.59
N HIS A 276 8.22 11.01 -15.61
CA HIS A 276 6.76 11.09 -15.59
C HIS A 276 6.36 12.16 -14.58
N ILE A 277 6.16 13.40 -15.05
CA ILE A 277 5.83 14.57 -14.22
C ILE A 277 4.63 15.28 -14.85
N THR A 278 3.48 15.26 -14.18
CA THR A 278 2.24 15.88 -14.68
C THR A 278 1.63 16.76 -13.60
N GLN A 279 1.48 18.06 -13.87
CA GLN A 279 0.87 19.03 -12.94
C GLN A 279 1.54 19.04 -11.55
N CYS A 280 2.87 19.05 -11.50
CA CYS A 280 3.63 19.03 -10.24
C CYS A 280 4.40 20.34 -9.98
N GLU A 281 4.57 20.67 -8.70
CA GLU A 281 5.29 21.86 -8.23
C GLU A 281 6.17 21.51 -7.02
N ASN A 282 7.49 21.73 -7.11
CA ASN A 282 8.46 21.45 -6.02
C ASN A 282 8.39 19.99 -5.52
N VAL A 283 8.79 19.01 -6.34
CA VAL A 283 8.69 17.56 -6.05
C VAL A 283 9.97 16.77 -6.37
N THR A 284 10.06 15.51 -5.91
CA THR A 284 11.06 14.50 -6.36
C THR A 284 10.37 13.14 -6.54
N GLY A 285 10.67 12.43 -7.64
CA GLY A 285 9.89 11.31 -8.25
C GLY A 285 9.64 10.06 -7.40
N ASP A 286 8.89 9.05 -7.89
CA ASP A 286 8.42 8.81 -9.28
C ASP A 286 6.89 8.63 -9.49
N HIS A 287 6.52 8.49 -10.79
CA HIS A 287 5.17 8.50 -11.40
C HIS A 287 4.16 9.59 -10.96
N LEU A 288 4.65 10.66 -10.34
CA LEU A 288 3.91 11.79 -9.81
C LEU A 288 2.94 12.47 -10.80
N ILE A 289 1.67 12.47 -10.43
CA ILE A 289 0.59 13.27 -11.04
C ILE A 289 -0.04 14.16 -9.95
N GLN A 290 -0.25 15.45 -10.23
CA GLN A 290 -0.93 16.42 -9.34
C GLN A 290 -0.31 16.49 -7.94
N CYS A 291 1.01 16.72 -7.85
CA CYS A 291 1.74 16.69 -6.57
C CYS A 291 2.49 18.00 -6.28
N LYS A 292 2.49 18.44 -5.01
CA LYS A 292 3.01 19.75 -4.59
C LYS A 292 3.83 19.70 -3.30
N ASN A 293 4.97 20.39 -3.28
CA ASN A 293 5.80 20.63 -2.08
C ASN A 293 6.27 19.34 -1.37
N SER A 294 6.60 18.29 -2.13
CA SER A 294 6.90 16.94 -1.63
C SER A 294 8.36 16.52 -1.92
N GLN A 295 8.92 15.54 -1.20
CA GLN A 295 10.31 15.11 -1.37
C GLN A 295 10.47 13.58 -1.40
N GLU A 296 11.06 13.06 -2.49
CA GLU A 296 11.44 11.65 -2.72
C GLU A 296 10.27 10.63 -2.54
N VAL A 297 9.24 10.67 -3.41
CA VAL A 297 7.95 9.98 -3.24
C VAL A 297 7.54 9.08 -4.44
N PHE A 298 7.53 7.74 -4.27
CA PHE A 298 7.56 6.74 -5.35
C PHE A 298 6.56 5.55 -5.18
N ASP A 299 5.60 5.18 -6.04
CA ASP A 299 4.83 5.92 -7.05
C ASP A 299 3.74 6.81 -6.39
N SER A 300 3.12 7.75 -7.13
CA SER A 300 2.27 8.78 -6.50
C SER A 300 1.14 9.43 -7.33
N LYS A 301 -0.03 9.73 -6.71
CA LYS A 301 -1.04 10.72 -7.16
C LYS A 301 -1.48 11.62 -6.01
N ASN A 302 -1.81 12.89 -6.31
CA ASN A 302 -2.52 13.81 -5.41
C ASN A 302 -1.84 14.03 -4.05
N LEU A 303 -0.53 14.25 -4.03
CA LEU A 303 0.25 14.44 -2.80
C LEU A 303 0.58 15.90 -2.53
N GLU A 304 0.32 16.38 -1.31
CA GLU A 304 0.74 17.72 -0.86
C GLU A 304 1.61 17.63 0.41
N GLY A 305 2.79 18.24 0.42
CA GLY A 305 3.62 18.33 1.64
C GLY A 305 4.15 16.98 2.16
N CYS A 306 4.30 15.98 1.29
CA CYS A 306 4.69 14.62 1.68
C CYS A 306 6.17 14.32 1.40
N SER A 307 6.86 13.68 2.34
CA SER A 307 8.26 13.28 2.22
C SER A 307 8.44 11.75 2.38
N TYR A 308 9.42 11.20 1.64
CA TYR A 308 9.91 9.82 1.63
C TYR A 308 8.86 8.69 1.72
N CYS A 309 7.73 8.88 1.04
CA CYS A 309 6.63 7.92 0.93
C CYS A 309 6.87 6.88 -0.19
N TYR A 310 6.30 5.69 0.00
CA TYR A 310 6.36 4.58 -0.94
C TYR A 310 4.93 4.11 -1.30
N GLU A 311 4.63 4.07 -2.60
CA GLU A 311 3.36 3.82 -3.33
C GLU A 311 2.09 4.47 -2.70
N ILE A 312 1.61 5.62 -3.22
CA ILE A 312 0.32 6.22 -2.81
C ILE A 312 -0.44 6.84 -4.00
N LEU A 313 -1.45 6.13 -4.53
CA LEU A 313 -2.28 6.56 -5.67
C LEU A 313 -3.79 6.68 -5.32
N ASN A 314 -4.14 7.42 -4.27
CA ASN A 314 -5.48 8.01 -4.09
C ASN A 314 -5.48 9.32 -3.24
N GLY A 315 -4.29 9.90 -3.01
CA GLY A 315 -4.08 11.21 -2.39
C GLY A 315 -3.77 11.22 -0.90
N ALA A 316 -2.85 12.09 -0.49
CA ALA A 316 -2.46 12.32 0.89
C ALA A 316 -1.85 13.71 1.09
N LYS A 317 -1.89 14.22 2.31
CA LYS A 317 -1.37 15.53 2.71
C LYS A 317 -0.52 15.42 3.97
N ASP A 318 0.58 16.15 4.00
CA ASP A 318 1.48 16.28 5.15
C ASP A 318 1.91 14.91 5.76
N CYS A 319 2.64 14.06 5.04
CA CYS A 319 3.10 12.76 5.56
C CYS A 319 4.63 12.60 5.43
N CYS A 320 5.34 12.09 6.46
CA CYS A 320 6.83 12.05 6.47
C CYS A 320 7.44 10.72 6.93
N ASP A 321 6.67 9.63 6.81
CA ASP A 321 6.96 8.58 5.83
C ASP A 321 5.89 7.49 5.96
N TYR A 322 5.34 7.05 4.83
CA TYR A 322 4.16 6.19 4.80
C TYR A 322 4.26 5.11 3.72
N SER A 323 3.67 3.93 3.91
CA SER A 323 3.84 2.79 2.98
C SER A 323 2.57 1.93 2.76
N MET A 324 1.55 2.59 2.22
CA MET A 324 0.27 2.12 1.61
C MET A 324 -0.84 1.65 2.55
N TRP A 325 -2.10 2.06 2.41
CA TRP A 325 -2.81 2.66 1.25
C TRP A 325 -3.32 4.08 1.58
N GLY A 326 -3.80 4.89 0.63
CA GLY A 326 -4.14 6.30 0.96
C GLY A 326 -5.16 6.97 0.05
N LEU A 327 -6.27 7.41 0.64
CA LEU A 327 -7.34 8.23 0.08
C LEU A 327 -7.50 9.42 1.03
N GLN A 328 -7.19 10.64 0.59
CA GLN A 328 -7.38 11.87 1.38
C GLN A 328 -6.83 11.80 2.82
N ALA A 329 -5.71 11.12 3.05
CA ALA A 329 -5.08 11.06 4.38
C ALA A 329 -4.41 12.40 4.73
N GLU A 330 -4.41 12.80 6.01
CA GLU A 330 -3.80 14.07 6.46
C GLU A 330 -3.04 13.91 7.80
N LEU A 331 -1.74 14.24 7.77
CA LEU A 331 -0.80 14.45 8.91
C LEU A 331 -0.08 13.23 9.59
N LEU A 332 0.22 12.13 8.90
CA LEU A 332 0.79 10.86 9.44
C LEU A 332 2.35 10.78 9.50
N TYR A 333 2.94 10.15 10.55
CA TYR A 333 4.41 9.89 10.68
C TYR A 333 4.83 8.92 11.83
N GLU A 334 5.44 7.76 11.64
CA GLU A 334 5.56 6.89 10.46
C GLU A 334 4.55 5.74 10.56
N CYS A 335 4.02 5.29 9.42
CA CYS A 335 2.90 4.33 9.42
C CYS A 335 2.90 3.41 8.20
N ASN A 336 2.23 2.26 8.32
CA ASN A 336 2.04 1.28 7.26
C ASN A 336 1.01 0.25 7.75
N GLY A 337 -0.23 0.13 7.27
CA GLY A 337 -1.03 0.96 6.37
C GLY A 337 -2.39 1.35 6.98
N CYS A 338 -2.94 2.50 6.59
CA CYS A 338 -3.92 3.25 7.39
C CYS A 338 -4.97 4.02 6.56
N GLY A 339 -6.18 4.19 7.08
CA GLY A 339 -7.27 4.87 6.36
C GLY A 339 -8.63 4.63 7.04
N TYR A 340 -9.76 4.71 6.34
CA TYR A 340 -10.16 5.84 5.51
C TYR A 340 -11.01 6.75 6.42
N ASN A 341 -10.67 8.01 6.76
CA ASN A 341 -9.53 8.85 6.33
C ASN A 341 -8.83 9.52 7.54
N ALA A 342 -7.75 8.90 8.02
CA ALA A 342 -6.82 9.38 9.06
C ALA A 342 -6.20 10.75 8.73
N TYR A 343 -5.96 11.73 9.62
CA TYR A 343 -5.49 11.82 11.01
C TYR A 343 -3.96 11.81 11.22
N HIS A 344 -3.53 12.59 12.22
CA HIS A 344 -2.22 12.71 12.85
C HIS A 344 -1.60 11.43 13.48
N LEU A 345 -1.85 10.19 13.00
CA LEU A 345 -1.30 9.00 13.68
C LEU A 345 0.23 9.00 13.61
N LEU A 346 0.87 8.76 14.76
CA LEU A 346 2.32 8.67 14.85
C LEU A 346 2.75 7.38 15.56
N PHE A 347 3.69 6.64 14.96
CA PHE A 347 4.07 5.27 15.32
C PHE A 347 2.90 4.25 15.22
N SER A 348 2.75 3.57 14.09
CA SER A 348 1.67 2.60 13.89
C SER A 348 1.96 1.51 12.84
N ASN A 349 1.21 0.40 12.92
CA ASN A 349 1.10 -0.61 11.87
C ASN A 349 -0.34 -1.20 11.84
N HIS A 350 -0.73 -1.78 10.70
CA HIS A 350 -1.97 -1.52 9.94
C HIS A 350 -3.27 -1.18 10.73
N CYS A 351 -3.94 -0.06 10.39
CA CYS A 351 -5.12 0.50 11.11
C CYS A 351 -6.17 1.20 10.20
N TRP A 352 -7.40 0.66 10.12
CA TRP A 352 -8.52 1.15 9.29
C TRP A 352 -9.85 0.94 10.06
N GLN A 353 -11.03 1.27 9.53
CA GLN A 353 -11.56 2.63 9.33
C GLN A 353 -12.44 2.95 10.56
N ASN A 354 -12.64 4.17 11.04
CA ASN A 354 -12.27 5.52 10.58
C ASN A 354 -11.59 6.22 11.77
N VAL A 355 -10.33 6.65 11.64
CA VAL A 355 -9.39 6.73 12.78
C VAL A 355 -9.03 8.17 13.20
N SER A 356 -8.77 8.40 14.50
CA SER A 356 -8.06 9.59 14.99
C SER A 356 -7.21 9.34 16.25
N ASP A 357 -6.44 10.33 16.71
CA ASP A 357 -5.65 10.41 17.96
C ASP A 357 -5.00 9.13 18.51
N LEU A 358 -4.18 8.47 17.68
CA LEU A 358 -3.41 7.27 18.07
C LEU A 358 -1.88 7.48 18.11
N ILE A 359 -1.25 6.94 19.15
CA ILE A 359 0.22 6.90 19.34
C ILE A 359 0.64 5.49 19.78
N TYR A 360 1.60 4.86 19.10
CA TYR A 360 1.99 3.45 19.34
C TYR A 360 0.80 2.48 19.34
N CYS A 361 -0.08 2.58 18.35
CA CYS A 361 -1.25 1.70 18.23
C CYS A 361 -1.17 0.81 16.98
N GLU A 362 -1.63 -0.43 17.11
CA GLU A 362 -1.44 -1.47 16.09
C GLU A 362 -2.69 -2.37 15.96
N SER A 363 -3.03 -2.75 14.72
CA SER A 363 -4.14 -3.66 14.40
C SER A 363 -5.52 -3.22 14.97
N CYS A 364 -5.93 -1.96 14.79
CA CYS A 364 -7.16 -1.41 15.40
C CYS A 364 -8.33 -1.26 14.40
N PHE A 365 -9.39 -2.08 14.52
CA PHE A 365 -10.55 -2.12 13.59
C PHE A 365 -11.85 -2.64 14.27
N PRO A 366 -13.05 -2.01 14.11
CA PRO A 366 -13.34 -0.70 13.53
C PRO A 366 -13.39 0.41 14.60
N SER A 367 -13.15 1.66 14.18
CA SER A 367 -13.29 2.90 14.97
C SER A 367 -12.54 2.92 16.31
N VAL A 368 -11.33 3.49 16.33
CA VAL A 368 -10.56 3.76 17.56
C VAL A 368 -10.04 5.20 17.50
N LYS A 369 -10.07 5.89 18.65
CA LYS A 369 -9.54 7.25 18.82
C LYS A 369 -8.97 7.49 20.22
N ASP A 370 -8.13 8.51 20.38
CA ASP A 370 -7.57 8.91 21.69
C ASP A 370 -6.93 7.73 22.45
N CYS A 371 -6.01 6.98 21.83
CA CYS A 371 -5.37 5.82 22.45
C CYS A 371 -3.84 5.83 22.32
N PHE A 372 -3.18 5.32 23.35
CA PHE A 372 -1.73 5.22 23.45
C PHE A 372 -1.30 3.78 23.74
N GLY A 373 -0.25 3.28 23.06
CA GLY A 373 0.36 1.98 23.34
C GLY A 373 -0.63 0.81 23.35
N SER A 374 -1.59 0.79 22.42
CA SER A 374 -2.73 -0.15 22.44
C SER A 374 -2.77 -1.05 21.20
N PHE A 375 -3.21 -2.30 21.35
CA PHE A 375 -3.18 -3.30 20.27
C PHE A 375 -4.54 -3.99 20.13
N GLY A 376 -5.02 -4.17 18.90
CA GLY A 376 -6.22 -4.98 18.64
C GLY A 376 -7.55 -4.35 19.08
N LEU A 377 -7.55 -3.07 19.44
CA LEU A 377 -8.73 -2.37 19.95
C LEU A 377 -9.81 -2.19 18.88
N ARG A 378 -11.07 -2.20 19.33
CA ARG A 378 -12.26 -2.16 18.48
C ARG A 378 -13.34 -1.34 19.20
N ARG A 379 -13.85 -0.27 18.56
CA ARG A 379 -14.86 0.65 19.12
C ARG A 379 -14.45 1.22 20.48
N SER A 380 -13.19 1.63 20.62
CA SER A 380 -12.57 2.03 21.89
C SER A 380 -12.05 3.48 21.85
N GLN A 381 -11.98 4.11 23.03
CA GLN A 381 -11.39 5.44 23.21
C GLN A 381 -10.77 5.57 24.61
N TYR A 382 -9.79 6.49 24.77
CA TYR A 382 -9.10 6.77 26.04
C TYR A 382 -8.45 5.52 26.65
N CYS A 383 -7.68 4.79 25.83
CA CYS A 383 -7.02 3.55 26.25
C CYS A 383 -5.50 3.69 26.33
N ILE A 384 -4.90 3.12 27.38
CA ILE A 384 -3.45 2.98 27.58
C ILE A 384 -3.20 1.50 27.88
N LEU A 385 -2.30 0.83 27.14
CA LEU A 385 -2.03 -0.61 27.27
C LEU A 385 -3.32 -1.46 27.34
N ASN A 386 -4.25 -1.21 26.41
CA ASN A 386 -5.60 -1.80 26.34
C ASN A 386 -6.52 -1.60 27.56
N LYS A 387 -6.09 -0.91 28.63
CA LYS A 387 -6.98 -0.51 29.71
C LYS A 387 -7.69 0.79 29.32
N GLN A 388 -9.02 0.79 29.43
CA GLN A 388 -9.85 1.97 29.18
C GLN A 388 -9.95 2.85 30.43
N TYR A 389 -9.82 4.16 30.23
CA TYR A 389 -9.89 5.19 31.26
C TYR A 389 -11.02 6.19 30.95
N THR A 390 -11.39 7.01 31.94
CA THR A 390 -12.12 8.25 31.65
C THR A 390 -11.22 9.23 30.87
N LYS A 391 -11.82 10.23 30.23
CA LYS A 391 -11.08 11.25 29.48
C LYS A 391 -10.10 12.00 30.41
N GLU A 392 -10.58 12.36 31.59
CA GLU A 392 -9.84 13.14 32.59
C GLU A 392 -8.66 12.34 33.15
N GLU A 393 -8.83 11.04 33.40
CA GLU A 393 -7.74 10.14 33.79
C GLU A 393 -6.71 9.97 32.67
N TYR A 394 -7.16 9.81 31.42
CA TYR A 394 -6.28 9.67 30.26
C TYR A 394 -5.43 10.94 30.04
N GLU A 395 -6.05 12.12 30.04
CA GLU A 395 -5.37 13.42 29.87
C GLU A 395 -4.36 13.72 31.00
N VAL A 396 -4.52 13.15 32.19
CA VAL A 396 -3.59 13.27 33.33
C VAL A 396 -2.51 12.19 33.34
N LEU A 397 -2.84 10.96 32.93
CA LEU A 397 -1.93 9.82 32.98
C LEU A 397 -0.94 9.83 31.81
N MET A 398 -1.44 10.04 30.59
CA MET A 398 -0.64 9.94 29.38
C MET A 398 0.61 10.85 29.40
N PRO A 399 0.57 12.14 29.81
CA PRO A 399 1.74 13.04 29.77
C PRO A 399 2.87 12.69 30.73
N ARG A 400 2.69 11.66 31.56
CA ARG A 400 3.66 11.14 32.53
C ARG A 400 4.40 9.90 32.01
N ILE A 401 3.94 9.32 30.90
CA ILE A 401 4.46 8.11 30.25
C ILE A 401 5.41 8.50 29.11
#